data_AF-A0A6V7NFR8-F1
#
_entry.id   AF-A0A6V7NFR8-F1
#
_cell.length_a   1.000
_cell.length_b   1.000
_cell.length_c   1.000
_cell.angle_alpha   90.00
_cell.angle_beta   90.00
_cell.angle_gamma   90.00
#
_symmetry.space_group_name_H-M   'P 1'
#
loop_
_entity.id
_entity.type
_entity.pdbx_description
1 polymer ?
#
loop_
_entity_poly.entity_id
_entity_poly.type
_entity_poly.pdbx_seq_one_letter_code
_entity_poly.pdbx_strand_id
1 'polypeptide(L)'
;MSTLPDEVWLRILELGAASSILGYRDLCRVAIASRRLNRLSQEPSLWGALLALDFPFSGSETPSKSLYKIKFEKDKARRIAMRRMAVIGAEERVLLTKKKLADLELSMAREGERMKATLEELENLERVRSASVALNVWQPEVVRGRQKQIVEQCTVPVESRLNALRMEARVCKKQIETFKKAYHNEKLKLSEYEEKLRSLKYHPLSSDQLIGTVDSLNPKRQKLKHSHSEKSY
;
A
#
# COMPACT_ATOMS: atom_id res chain seq x y z
N MET A 1 28.49 -49.43 -1.83
CA MET A 1 28.28 -48.43 -0.75
C MET A 1 27.14 -48.90 0.18
N SER A 2 27.27 -50.05 0.83
CA SER A 2 26.18 -50.59 1.67
C SER A 2 26.75 -51.45 2.81
N THR A 3 27.27 -50.80 3.85
CA THR A 3 27.87 -51.48 5.01
C THR A 3 27.18 -51.16 6.34
N LEU A 4 26.34 -50.13 6.41
CA LEU A 4 25.63 -49.78 7.63
C LEU A 4 24.25 -50.47 7.70
N PRO A 5 23.87 -51.05 8.86
CA PRO A 5 22.52 -51.58 9.11
C PRO A 5 21.42 -50.51 9.06
N ASP A 6 20.17 -50.95 8.88
CA ASP A 6 19.00 -50.05 8.77
C ASP A 6 18.77 -49.25 10.06
N GLU A 7 19.03 -49.87 11.21
CA GLU A 7 18.89 -49.28 12.54
C GLU A 7 19.88 -48.13 12.72
N VAL A 8 21.10 -48.28 12.19
CA VAL A 8 22.13 -47.24 12.28
C VAL A 8 21.79 -46.08 11.34
N TRP A 9 21.32 -46.37 10.12
CA TRP A 9 20.82 -45.33 9.21
C TRP A 9 19.63 -44.57 9.79
N LEU A 10 18.66 -45.29 10.35
CA LEU A 10 17.50 -44.68 11.00
C LEU A 10 17.94 -43.77 12.14
N ARG A 11 18.86 -44.24 12.99
CA ARG A 11 19.36 -43.45 14.11
C ARG A 11 20.11 -42.19 13.67
N ILE A 12 20.92 -42.28 12.61
CA ILE A 12 21.61 -41.13 12.02
C ILE A 12 20.59 -40.10 11.52
N LEU A 13 19.56 -40.55 10.81
CA LEU A 13 18.52 -39.68 10.28
C LEU A 13 17.68 -39.03 11.39
N GLU A 14 17.35 -39.77 12.45
CA GLU A 14 16.62 -39.26 13.62
C GLU A 14 17.42 -38.20 14.36
N LEU A 15 18.70 -38.46 14.64
CA LEU A 15 19.59 -37.49 15.29
C LEU A 15 19.75 -36.24 14.43
N GLY A 16 19.89 -36.39 13.11
CA GLY A 16 19.95 -35.27 12.18
C GLY A 16 18.66 -34.44 12.13
N ALA A 17 17.49 -35.08 12.19
CA ALA A 17 16.20 -34.40 12.25
C ALA A 17 15.98 -33.67 13.60
N ALA A 18 16.29 -34.34 14.70
CA ALA A 18 16.16 -33.77 16.05
C ALA A 18 17.11 -32.58 16.30
N SER A 19 18.28 -32.57 15.66
CA SER A 19 19.26 -31.49 15.74
C SER A 19 19.05 -30.37 14.71
N SER A 20 17.98 -30.42 13.91
CA SER A 20 17.71 -29.46 12.82
C SER A 20 18.77 -29.42 11.71
N ILE A 21 19.66 -30.43 11.65
CA ILE A 21 20.67 -30.57 10.59
C ILE A 21 20.01 -31.09 9.30
N LEU A 22 19.04 -32.00 9.44
CA LEU A 22 18.29 -32.56 8.32
C LEU A 22 16.84 -32.07 8.36
N GLY A 23 16.48 -31.19 7.43
CA GLY A 23 15.10 -30.72 7.30
C GLY A 23 14.24 -31.63 6.42
N TYR A 24 12.94 -31.31 6.33
CA TYR A 24 11.99 -31.97 5.42
C TYR A 24 12.52 -32.13 3.99
N ARG A 25 13.12 -31.08 3.44
CA ARG A 25 13.65 -31.08 2.07
C ARG A 25 14.79 -32.07 1.89
N ASP A 26 15.64 -32.21 2.91
CA ASP A 26 16.82 -33.08 2.85
C ASP A 26 16.40 -34.54 3.01
N LEU A 27 15.43 -34.85 3.88
CA LEU A 27 14.82 -36.18 3.94
C LEU A 27 14.13 -36.57 2.62
N CYS A 28 13.47 -35.64 1.93
CA CYS A 28 12.91 -35.87 0.60
C CYS A 28 14.00 -36.20 -0.43
N ARG A 29 15.16 -35.53 -0.38
CA ARG A 29 16.30 -35.81 -1.28
C ARG A 29 16.93 -37.17 -0.98
N VAL A 30 17.11 -37.50 0.30
CA VAL A 30 17.61 -38.81 0.77
C VAL A 30 16.68 -39.94 0.32
N ALA A 31 15.36 -39.74 0.36
CA ALA A 31 14.38 -40.70 -0.11
C ALA A 31 14.47 -40.95 -1.64
N ILE A 32 14.87 -39.96 -2.43
CA ILE A 32 15.05 -40.11 -3.88
C ILE A 32 16.35 -40.85 -4.21
N ALA A 33 17.39 -40.70 -3.37
CA ALA A 33 18.72 -41.26 -3.63
C ALA A 33 18.77 -42.80 -3.63
N SER A 34 17.88 -43.48 -2.89
CA SER A 34 17.87 -44.95 -2.80
C SER A 34 16.50 -45.49 -2.39
N ARG A 35 16.12 -46.67 -2.92
CA ARG A 35 14.91 -47.40 -2.49
C ARG A 35 14.96 -47.77 -1.00
N ARG A 36 16.14 -48.14 -0.51
CA ARG A 36 16.37 -48.48 0.90
C ARG A 36 16.13 -47.26 1.79
N LEU A 37 16.72 -46.12 1.43
CA LEU A 37 16.57 -44.85 2.16
C LEU A 37 15.14 -44.28 2.03
N ASN A 38 14.44 -44.53 0.93
CA ASN A 38 13.02 -44.20 0.79
C ASN A 38 12.18 -44.92 1.85
N ARG A 39 12.38 -46.24 2.04
CA ARG A 39 11.68 -47.00 3.07
C ARG A 39 11.96 -46.45 4.47
N LEU A 40 13.24 -46.22 4.79
CA LEU A 40 13.63 -45.64 6.08
C LEU A 40 13.07 -44.23 6.29
N SER A 41 12.97 -43.42 5.24
CA SER A 41 12.38 -42.06 5.32
C SER A 41 10.87 -42.05 5.62
N GLN A 42 10.19 -43.20 5.59
CA GLN A 42 8.76 -43.31 5.90
C GLN A 42 8.52 -43.62 7.38
N GLU A 43 9.57 -43.91 8.16
CA GLU A 43 9.46 -44.26 9.57
C GLU A 43 8.80 -43.13 10.39
N PRO A 44 7.77 -43.43 11.21
CA PRO A 44 7.05 -42.46 12.03
C PRO A 44 7.94 -41.64 12.98
N SER A 45 8.99 -42.26 13.55
CA SER A 45 9.87 -41.63 14.53
C SER A 45 10.59 -40.39 13.98
N LEU A 46 11.03 -40.46 12.72
CA LEU A 46 11.67 -39.34 12.00
C LEU A 46 10.74 -38.14 11.87
N TRP A 47 9.49 -38.40 11.47
CA TRP A 47 8.49 -37.34 11.29
C TRP A 47 7.99 -36.80 12.62
N GLY A 48 8.00 -37.61 13.68
CA GLY A 48 7.69 -37.18 15.04
C GLY A 48 8.67 -36.11 15.54
N ALA A 49 9.98 -36.31 15.34
CA ALA A 49 11.00 -35.33 15.71
C ALA A 49 10.83 -34.01 14.95
N LEU A 50 10.60 -34.05 13.63
CA LEU A 50 10.36 -32.85 12.83
C LEU A 50 9.04 -32.15 13.17
N LEU A 51 7.98 -32.90 13.43
CA LEU A 51 6.69 -32.35 13.85
C LEU A 51 6.82 -31.62 15.18
N ALA A 52 7.53 -32.19 16.15
CA ALA A 52 7.76 -31.56 17.45
C ALA A 52 8.60 -30.28 17.34
N LEU A 53 9.59 -30.26 16.44
CA LEU A 53 10.46 -29.10 16.22
C LEU A 53 9.73 -27.96 15.48
N ASP A 54 9.10 -28.26 14.35
CA ASP A 54 8.50 -27.25 13.47
C ASP A 54 7.09 -26.83 13.92
N PHE A 55 6.38 -27.72 14.63
CA PHE A 55 4.98 -27.55 15.02
C PHE A 55 4.76 -27.96 16.49
N PRO A 56 5.33 -27.23 17.47
CA PRO A 56 5.34 -27.63 18.89
C PRO A 56 3.95 -27.77 19.55
N PHE A 57 2.90 -27.25 18.91
CA PHE A 57 1.51 -27.37 19.36
C PHE A 57 0.73 -28.51 18.68
N SER A 58 1.40 -29.42 17.98
CA SER A 58 0.76 -30.62 17.44
C SER A 58 0.46 -31.62 18.56
N GLY A 59 -0.82 -31.89 18.82
CA GLY A 59 -1.25 -32.88 19.81
C GLY A 59 -0.90 -34.34 19.47
N SER A 60 -1.55 -35.27 20.17
CA SER A 60 -1.38 -36.74 20.18
C SER A 60 -1.67 -37.48 18.86
N GLU A 61 -1.52 -36.83 17.71
CA GLU A 61 -1.70 -37.44 16.39
C GLU A 61 -0.52 -38.37 16.08
N THR A 62 -0.79 -39.48 15.40
CA THR A 62 0.26 -40.43 15.01
C THR A 62 1.23 -39.75 14.03
N PRO A 63 2.53 -39.68 14.37
CA PRO A 63 3.49 -38.96 13.55
C PRO A 63 3.66 -39.69 12.22
N SER A 64 3.50 -38.97 11.12
CA SER A 64 3.63 -39.53 9.78
C SER A 64 4.06 -38.47 8.77
N LYS A 65 4.65 -38.93 7.67
CA LYS A 65 5.05 -38.08 6.54
C LYS A 65 3.88 -37.30 5.94
N SER A 66 2.71 -37.93 5.83
CA SER A 66 1.49 -37.31 5.31
C SER A 66 1.01 -36.20 6.23
N LEU A 67 1.01 -36.44 7.55
CA LEU A 67 0.63 -35.44 8.55
C LEU A 67 1.55 -34.22 8.51
N TYR A 68 2.87 -34.44 8.47
CA TYR A 68 3.84 -33.35 8.33
C TYR A 68 3.59 -32.55 7.05
N LYS A 69 3.37 -33.22 5.91
CA LYS A 69 3.09 -32.56 4.64
C LYS A 69 1.84 -31.68 4.70
N ILE A 70 0.75 -32.16 5.31
CA ILE A 70 -0.49 -31.39 5.47
C ILE A 70 -0.23 -30.13 6.32
N LYS A 71 0.46 -30.28 7.46
CA LYS A 71 0.78 -29.15 8.35
C LYS A 71 1.71 -28.14 7.69
N PHE A 72 2.72 -28.62 6.97
CA PHE A 72 3.64 -27.78 6.21
C PHE A 72 2.91 -26.96 5.15
N GLU A 73 2.06 -27.58 4.33
CA GLU A 73 1.30 -26.84 3.31
C GLU A 73 0.31 -25.85 3.94
N LYS A 74 -0.35 -26.22 5.05
CA LYS A 74 -1.20 -25.29 5.82
C LYS A 74 -0.40 -24.10 6.34
N ASP A 75 0.78 -24.35 6.91
CA ASP A 75 1.65 -23.31 7.44
C ASP A 75 2.20 -22.38 6.36
N LYS A 76 2.65 -22.96 5.25
CA LYS A 76 3.07 -22.23 4.06
C LYS A 76 1.93 -21.35 3.51
N ALA A 77 0.71 -21.89 3.41
CA ALA A 77 -0.47 -21.12 3.01
C ALA A 77 -0.76 -19.97 3.98
N ARG A 78 -0.66 -20.21 5.30
CA ARG A 78 -0.78 -19.15 6.32
C ARG A 78 0.28 -18.06 6.13
N ARG A 79 1.56 -18.42 5.94
CA ARG A 79 2.64 -17.46 5.70
C ARG A 79 2.41 -16.61 4.44
N ILE A 80 1.95 -17.23 3.35
CA ILE A 80 1.59 -16.52 2.13
C ILE A 80 0.42 -15.57 2.37
N ALA A 81 -0.62 -16.01 3.06
CA ALA A 81 -1.79 -15.18 3.38
C ALA A 81 -1.40 -13.99 4.27
N MET A 82 -0.63 -14.21 5.32
CA MET A 82 -0.13 -13.14 6.19
C MET A 82 0.70 -12.11 5.42
N ARG A 83 1.58 -12.58 4.52
CA ARG A 83 2.35 -11.68 3.65
C ARG A 83 1.43 -10.85 2.74
N ARG A 84 0.43 -11.47 2.10
CA ARG A 84 -0.55 -10.76 1.27
C ARG A 84 -1.29 -9.69 2.06
N MET A 85 -1.75 -10.01 3.27
CA MET A 85 -2.43 -9.05 4.14
C MET A 85 -1.50 -7.89 4.54
N ALA A 86 -0.23 -8.19 4.85
CA ALA A 86 0.76 -7.16 5.17
C ALA A 86 1.00 -6.20 3.98
N VAL A 87 1.04 -6.73 2.75
CA VAL A 87 1.15 -5.91 1.53
C VAL A 87 -0.09 -5.04 1.35
N ILE A 88 -1.30 -5.61 1.43
CA ILE A 88 -2.55 -4.86 1.28
C ILE A 88 -2.63 -3.72 2.32
N GLY A 89 -2.34 -4.01 3.59
CA GLY A 89 -2.34 -2.98 4.63
C GLY A 89 -1.26 -1.89 4.43
N ALA A 90 -0.14 -2.22 3.77
CA ALA A 90 0.85 -1.22 3.38
C ALA A 90 0.37 -0.37 2.18
N GLU A 91 -0.27 -0.98 1.19
CA GLU A 91 -0.88 -0.27 0.05
C GLU A 91 -1.98 0.70 0.50
N GLU A 92 -2.85 0.24 1.40
CA GLU A 92 -3.90 1.07 1.98
C GLU A 92 -3.33 2.31 2.68
N ARG A 93 -2.28 2.16 3.48
CA ARG A 93 -1.62 3.29 4.14
C ARG A 93 -1.08 4.30 3.14
N VAL A 94 -0.45 3.84 2.06
CA VAL A 94 0.04 4.72 0.98
C VAL A 94 -1.12 5.48 0.33
N LEU A 95 -2.22 4.78 0.01
CA LEU A 95 -3.41 5.39 -0.59
C LEU A 95 -4.05 6.44 0.32
N LEU A 96 -4.22 6.14 1.61
CA LEU A 96 -4.77 7.07 2.59
C LEU A 96 -3.90 8.32 2.75
N THR A 97 -2.58 8.17 2.80
CA THR A 97 -1.66 9.33 2.86
C THR A 97 -1.71 10.15 1.58
N LYS A 98 -1.79 9.53 0.40
CA LYS A 98 -1.99 10.24 -0.88
C LYS A 98 -3.28 11.04 -0.90
N LYS A 99 -4.39 10.46 -0.41
CA LYS A 99 -5.66 11.17 -0.28
C LYS A 99 -5.54 12.38 0.64
N LYS A 100 -4.92 12.21 1.81
CA LYS A 100 -4.67 13.32 2.74
C LYS A 100 -3.84 14.45 2.12
N LEU A 101 -2.84 14.13 1.31
CA LEU A 101 -2.05 15.13 0.58
C LEU A 101 -2.93 15.92 -0.41
N ALA A 102 -3.80 15.24 -1.17
CA ALA A 102 -4.73 15.90 -2.08
C ALA A 102 -5.73 16.81 -1.31
N ASP A 103 -6.24 16.37 -0.16
CA ASP A 103 -7.13 17.18 0.68
C ASP A 103 -6.42 18.44 1.22
N LEU A 104 -5.14 18.33 1.57
CA LEU A 104 -4.31 19.47 1.98
C LEU A 104 -4.05 20.44 0.82
N GLU A 105 -3.75 19.94 -0.39
CA GLU A 105 -3.58 20.75 -1.59
C GLU A 105 -4.85 21.55 -1.91
N LEU A 106 -5.99 20.88 -1.87
CA LEU A 106 -7.29 21.51 -2.10
C LEU A 106 -7.62 22.54 -1.01
N SER A 107 -7.27 22.27 0.26
CA SER A 107 -7.42 23.24 1.35
C SER A 107 -6.52 24.48 1.14
N MET A 108 -5.26 24.28 0.72
CA MET A 108 -4.36 25.40 0.38
C MET A 108 -4.89 26.23 -0.79
N ALA A 109 -5.45 25.59 -1.82
CA ALA A 109 -6.04 26.27 -2.97
C ALA A 109 -7.24 27.13 -2.54
N ARG A 110 -8.15 26.58 -1.73
CA ARG A 110 -9.30 27.33 -1.18
C ARG A 110 -8.86 28.55 -0.37
N GLU A 111 -7.88 28.38 0.50
CA GLU A 111 -7.32 29.50 1.27
C GLU A 111 -6.62 30.53 0.39
N GLY A 112 -5.96 30.08 -0.69
CA GLY A 112 -5.35 30.95 -1.69
C GLY A 112 -6.39 31.80 -2.42
N GLU A 113 -7.50 31.21 -2.86
CA GLU A 113 -8.60 31.93 -3.49
C GLU A 113 -9.29 32.89 -2.53
N ARG A 114 -9.52 32.47 -1.27
CA ARG A 114 -10.03 33.37 -0.24
C ARG A 114 -9.12 34.58 -0.06
N MET A 115 -7.81 34.35 0.03
CA MET A 115 -6.83 35.43 0.15
C MET A 115 -6.87 36.37 -1.07
N LYS A 116 -6.93 35.85 -2.30
CA LYS A 116 -7.05 36.68 -3.51
C LYS A 116 -8.30 37.55 -3.47
N ALA A 117 -9.46 36.97 -3.16
CA ALA A 117 -10.72 37.71 -3.03
C ALA A 117 -10.62 38.82 -1.97
N THR A 118 -10.00 38.55 -0.81
CA THR A 118 -9.80 39.57 0.23
C THR A 118 -8.86 40.70 -0.22
N LEU A 119 -7.86 40.39 -1.06
CA LEU A 119 -6.94 41.39 -1.60
C LEU A 119 -7.61 42.27 -2.66
N GLU A 120 -8.43 41.68 -3.54
CA GLU A 120 -9.24 42.42 -4.51
C GLU A 120 -10.24 43.36 -3.82
N GLU A 121 -10.89 42.90 -2.75
CA GLU A 121 -11.79 43.73 -1.95
C GLU A 121 -11.04 44.87 -1.26
N LEU A 122 -9.84 44.61 -0.75
CA LEU A 122 -8.99 45.62 -0.13
C LEU A 122 -8.59 46.71 -1.14
N GLU A 123 -8.21 46.33 -2.37
CA GLU A 123 -7.92 47.28 -3.43
C GLU A 123 -9.15 48.14 -3.77
N ASN A 124 -10.35 47.53 -3.86
CA ASN A 124 -11.59 48.26 -4.09
C ASN A 124 -11.87 49.29 -2.98
N LEU A 125 -11.63 48.95 -1.71
CA LEU A 125 -11.82 49.88 -0.60
C LEU A 125 -10.77 51.01 -0.58
N GLU A 126 -9.54 50.75 -1.01
CA GLU A 126 -8.54 51.81 -1.17
C GLU A 126 -8.93 52.83 -2.23
N ARG A 127 -9.60 52.39 -3.31
CA ARG A 127 -10.21 53.30 -4.30
C ARG A 127 -11.34 54.13 -3.69
N VAL A 128 -12.21 53.52 -2.87
CA VAL A 128 -13.28 54.25 -2.14
C VAL A 128 -12.69 55.26 -1.17
N ARG A 129 -11.66 54.88 -0.41
CA ARG A 129 -10.94 55.77 0.51
C ARG A 129 -10.36 56.97 -0.24
N SER A 130 -9.74 56.72 -1.39
CA SER A 130 -9.18 57.77 -2.25
C SER A 130 -10.26 58.71 -2.77
N ALA A 131 -11.41 58.18 -3.22
CA ALA A 131 -12.54 58.99 -3.67
C ALA A 131 -13.15 59.83 -2.55
N SER A 132 -13.24 59.29 -1.33
CA SER A 132 -13.71 60.00 -0.14
C SER A 132 -12.81 61.17 0.23
N VAL A 133 -11.48 60.96 0.23
CA VAL A 133 -10.51 62.05 0.46
C VAL A 133 -10.63 63.12 -0.63
N ALA A 134 -10.80 62.70 -1.88
CA ALA A 134 -10.90 63.59 -3.02
C ALA A 134 -12.16 64.49 -2.94
N LEU A 135 -13.30 63.98 -2.44
CA LEU A 135 -14.52 64.79 -2.20
C LEU A 135 -14.34 65.91 -1.18
N ASN A 136 -13.36 65.77 -0.27
CA ASN A 136 -13.06 66.79 0.75
C ASN A 136 -12.17 67.93 0.20
N VAL A 137 -11.71 67.82 -1.05
CA VAL A 137 -10.91 68.85 -1.75
C VAL A 137 -11.77 69.49 -2.83
N TRP A 138 -11.54 70.77 -3.14
CA TRP A 138 -12.26 71.46 -4.21
C TRP A 138 -12.06 70.78 -5.56
N GLN A 139 -13.16 70.54 -6.31
CA GLN A 139 -13.14 69.86 -7.61
C GLN A 139 -14.28 70.30 -8.55
N PRO A 140 -14.11 70.13 -9.88
CA PRO A 140 -15.20 70.28 -10.86
C PRO A 140 -16.37 69.31 -10.62
N GLU A 141 -17.60 69.75 -10.88
CA GLU A 141 -18.83 68.99 -10.59
C GLU A 141 -18.91 67.61 -11.26
N VAL A 142 -18.35 67.47 -12.47
CA VAL A 142 -18.32 66.20 -13.20
C VAL A 142 -17.48 65.14 -12.47
N VAL A 143 -16.36 65.54 -11.87
CA VAL A 143 -15.47 64.66 -11.10
C VAL A 143 -16.10 64.35 -9.73
N ARG A 144 -16.72 65.36 -9.12
CA ARG A 144 -17.42 65.25 -7.84
C ARG A 144 -18.58 64.25 -7.90
N GLY A 145 -19.39 64.26 -8.96
CA GLY A 145 -20.51 63.33 -9.14
C GLY A 145 -20.09 61.87 -9.14
N ARG A 146 -19.03 61.53 -9.90
CA ARG A 146 -18.48 60.16 -9.97
C ARG A 146 -17.91 59.69 -8.62
N GLN A 147 -17.15 60.55 -7.93
CA GLN A 147 -16.60 60.21 -6.61
C GLN A 147 -17.69 60.04 -5.55
N LYS A 148 -18.74 60.86 -5.61
CA LYS A 148 -19.89 60.79 -4.70
C LYS A 148 -20.62 59.45 -4.85
N GLN A 149 -20.87 59.00 -6.08
CA GLN A 149 -21.50 57.71 -6.35
C GLN A 149 -20.68 56.53 -5.80
N ILE A 150 -19.35 56.57 -5.93
CA ILE A 150 -18.44 55.52 -5.41
C ILE A 150 -18.49 55.45 -3.89
N VAL A 151 -18.57 56.60 -3.20
CA VAL A 151 -18.58 56.66 -1.73
C VAL A 151 -19.95 56.32 -1.15
N GLU A 152 -21.05 56.77 -1.78
CA GLU A 152 -22.44 56.49 -1.36
C GLU A 152 -22.78 54.98 -1.38
N GLN A 153 -22.08 54.17 -2.18
CA GLN A 153 -22.24 52.72 -2.21
C GLN A 153 -21.65 52.01 -0.97
N CYS A 154 -20.86 52.68 -0.14
CA CYS A 154 -20.25 52.10 1.06
C CYS A 154 -20.99 52.58 2.34
N THR A 155 -21.75 51.68 2.96
CA THR A 155 -22.56 51.97 4.15
C THR A 155 -21.81 51.84 5.48
N VAL A 156 -20.64 51.17 5.48
CA VAL A 156 -19.82 50.89 6.66
C VAL A 156 -18.56 51.78 6.65
N PRO A 157 -18.05 52.23 7.81
CA PRO A 157 -16.79 52.97 7.87
C PRO A 157 -15.64 52.23 7.17
N VAL A 158 -14.97 52.93 6.24
CA VAL A 158 -13.95 52.33 5.36
C VAL A 158 -12.75 51.79 6.14
N GLU A 159 -12.32 52.49 7.19
CA GLU A 159 -11.15 52.11 8.00
C GLU A 159 -11.35 50.83 8.82
N SER A 160 -12.57 50.59 9.35
CA SER A 160 -12.85 49.35 10.09
C SER A 160 -12.85 48.14 9.17
N ARG A 161 -13.46 48.28 7.97
CA ARG A 161 -13.48 47.22 6.95
C ARG A 161 -12.09 46.93 6.40
N LEU A 162 -11.27 47.96 6.14
CA LEU A 162 -9.87 47.80 5.73
C LEU A 162 -9.07 47.00 6.75
N ASN A 163 -9.22 47.31 8.05
CA ASN A 163 -8.52 46.59 9.10
C ASN A 163 -8.99 45.12 9.22
N ALA A 164 -10.30 44.87 9.07
CA ALA A 164 -10.84 43.51 9.05
C ALA A 164 -10.26 42.67 7.90
N LEU A 165 -10.27 43.19 6.66
CA LEU A 165 -9.73 42.49 5.49
C LEU A 165 -8.22 42.27 5.58
N ARG A 166 -7.46 43.24 6.10
CA ARG A 166 -6.02 43.06 6.36
C ARG A 166 -5.75 41.92 7.34
N MET A 167 -6.57 41.81 8.39
CA MET A 167 -6.45 40.72 9.35
C MET A 167 -6.85 39.38 8.72
N GLU A 168 -7.90 39.34 7.90
CA GLU A 168 -8.31 38.15 7.16
C GLU A 168 -7.21 37.64 6.20
N ALA A 169 -6.60 38.53 5.42
CA ALA A 169 -5.48 38.19 4.54
C ALA A 169 -4.28 37.62 5.33
N ARG A 170 -3.97 38.19 6.51
CA ARG A 170 -2.94 37.66 7.41
C ARG A 170 -3.29 36.27 7.94
N VAL A 171 -4.55 36.03 8.27
CA VAL A 171 -5.04 34.71 8.73
C VAL A 171 -4.92 33.68 7.61
N CYS A 172 -5.39 34.01 6.39
CA CYS A 172 -5.26 33.13 5.22
C CYS A 172 -3.80 32.76 4.97
N LYS A 173 -2.89 33.75 5.00
CA LYS A 173 -1.45 33.51 4.85
C LYS A 173 -0.92 32.52 5.90
N LYS A 174 -1.26 32.70 7.17
CA LYS A 174 -0.86 31.79 8.26
C LYS A 174 -1.46 30.39 8.09
N GLN A 175 -2.70 30.27 7.64
CA GLN A 175 -3.35 28.98 7.35
C GLN A 175 -2.65 28.26 6.20
N ILE A 176 -2.34 28.95 5.10
CA ILE A 176 -1.58 28.40 3.97
C ILE A 176 -0.21 27.90 4.45
N GLU A 177 0.51 28.68 5.25
CA GLU A 177 1.81 28.25 5.82
C GLU A 177 1.67 27.00 6.70
N THR A 178 0.59 26.91 7.47
CA THR A 178 0.29 25.74 8.33
C THR A 178 0.01 24.50 7.47
N PHE A 179 -0.81 24.63 6.44
CA PHE A 179 -1.07 23.53 5.50
C PHE A 179 0.17 23.12 4.73
N LYS A 180 1.04 24.06 4.32
CA LYS A 180 2.32 23.75 3.67
C LYS A 180 3.23 22.90 4.57
N LYS A 181 3.31 23.23 5.87
CA LYS A 181 4.06 22.43 6.84
C LYS A 181 3.47 21.03 6.99
N ALA A 182 2.14 20.93 7.15
CA ALA A 182 1.45 19.65 7.23
C ALA A 182 1.67 18.80 5.96
N TYR A 183 1.59 19.41 4.79
CA TYR A 183 1.83 18.76 3.50
C TYR A 183 3.24 18.20 3.40
N HIS A 184 4.26 18.99 3.79
CA HIS A 184 5.64 18.51 3.78
C HIS A 184 5.84 17.30 4.71
N ASN A 185 5.25 17.35 5.91
CA ASN A 185 5.33 16.24 6.86
C ASN A 185 4.63 14.97 6.33
N GLU A 186 3.43 15.09 5.75
CA GLU A 186 2.73 13.95 5.15
C GLU A 186 3.46 13.39 3.92
N LYS A 187 4.14 14.25 3.15
CA LYS A 187 4.96 13.82 2.01
C LYS A 187 6.19 13.00 2.45
N LEU A 188 6.82 13.37 3.57
CA LEU A 188 7.89 12.57 4.17
C LEU A 188 7.36 11.19 4.60
N LYS A 189 6.25 11.15 5.33
CA LYS A 189 5.61 9.88 5.74
C LYS A 189 5.24 9.01 4.53
N LEU A 190 4.75 9.62 3.45
CA LEU A 190 4.44 8.90 2.21
C LEU A 190 5.67 8.18 1.67
N SER A 191 6.82 8.85 1.62
CA SER A 191 8.06 8.24 1.12
C SER A 191 8.50 7.03 1.94
N GLU A 192 8.37 7.11 3.28
CA GLU A 192 8.64 6.00 4.18
C GLU A 192 7.68 4.83 3.98
N TYR A 193 6.38 5.10 3.79
CA TYR A 193 5.39 4.06 3.54
C TYR A 193 5.58 3.40 2.17
N GLU A 194 5.96 4.17 1.15
CA GLU A 194 6.28 3.65 -0.17
C GLU A 194 7.56 2.81 -0.17
N GLU A 195 8.57 3.16 0.64
CA GLU A 195 9.75 2.33 0.85
C GLU A 195 9.41 1.02 1.57
N LYS A 196 8.63 1.08 2.65
CA LYS A 196 8.13 -0.12 3.35
C LYS A 196 7.31 -1.01 2.44
N LEU A 197 6.50 -0.42 1.56
CA LEU A 197 5.73 -1.18 0.57
C LEU A 197 6.66 -1.86 -0.44
N ARG A 198 7.68 -1.15 -0.94
CA ARG A 198 8.70 -1.70 -1.84
C ARG A 198 9.44 -2.87 -1.21
N SER A 199 9.84 -2.77 0.06
CA SER A 199 10.52 -3.85 0.76
C SER A 199 9.63 -5.08 0.98
N LEU A 200 8.34 -4.89 1.28
CA LEU A 200 7.38 -5.99 1.42
C LEU A 200 7.08 -6.69 0.08
N LYS A 201 6.97 -5.91 -1.00
CA LYS A 201 6.76 -6.41 -2.37
C LYS A 201 7.98 -7.13 -2.92
N TYR A 202 9.18 -6.72 -2.52
CA TYR A 202 10.40 -7.39 -2.95
C TYR A 202 10.37 -8.87 -2.57
N HIS A 203 10.42 -9.75 -3.57
CA HIS A 203 10.73 -11.15 -3.39
C HIS A 203 11.88 -11.47 -4.33
N PRO A 204 13.04 -11.91 -3.82
CA PRO A 204 14.20 -12.21 -4.66
C PRO A 204 13.97 -13.32 -5.70
N LEU A 205 12.79 -13.98 -5.69
CA LEU A 205 12.38 -15.01 -6.64
C LEU A 205 10.96 -14.80 -7.24
N SER A 206 10.25 -13.68 -7.01
CA SER A 206 8.89 -13.43 -7.58
C SER A 206 8.86 -12.34 -8.66
N SER A 207 9.98 -11.99 -9.30
CA SER A 207 9.94 -11.00 -10.39
C SER A 207 9.11 -11.47 -11.60
N ASP A 208 8.82 -12.77 -11.75
CA ASP A 208 8.34 -13.31 -13.04
C ASP A 208 6.93 -13.92 -13.04
N GLN A 209 6.11 -13.75 -11.99
CA GLN A 209 4.74 -14.32 -11.98
C GLN A 209 3.60 -13.30 -11.97
N LEU A 210 3.87 -12.01 -12.20
CA LEU A 210 2.83 -10.97 -12.24
C LEU A 210 2.72 -10.25 -13.60
N ILE A 211 2.88 -10.99 -14.69
CA ILE A 211 2.36 -10.61 -16.00
C ILE A 211 1.67 -11.84 -16.58
N GLY A 212 0.34 -11.85 -16.56
CA GLY A 212 -0.46 -12.93 -17.17
C GLY A 212 -1.78 -13.29 -16.51
N THR A 213 -2.49 -12.33 -15.91
CA THR A 213 -3.93 -12.50 -15.63
C THR A 213 -4.72 -11.49 -16.45
N VAL A 214 -4.68 -11.63 -17.77
CA VAL A 214 -5.73 -11.16 -18.68
C VAL A 214 -5.81 -12.19 -19.82
N ASP A 215 -7.02 -12.70 -20.04
CA ASP A 215 -7.51 -13.49 -21.18
C ASP A 215 -7.14 -14.98 -21.29
N SER A 216 -8.02 -15.83 -20.75
CA SER A 216 -8.76 -16.79 -21.59
C SER A 216 -9.87 -17.49 -20.80
N LEU A 217 -11.04 -16.86 -20.77
CA LEU A 217 -12.29 -17.61 -20.84
C LEU A 217 -12.35 -18.23 -22.24
N ASN A 218 -12.21 -19.55 -22.37
CA ASN A 218 -12.98 -20.31 -23.37
C ASN A 218 -12.96 -21.83 -23.12
N PRO A 219 -14.14 -22.46 -22.98
CA PRO A 219 -14.30 -23.91 -23.05
C PRO A 219 -14.52 -24.29 -24.52
N LYS A 220 -13.66 -25.11 -25.12
CA LYS A 220 -13.97 -25.84 -26.37
C LYS A 220 -12.92 -26.91 -26.66
N ARG A 221 -13.18 -28.14 -26.23
CA ARG A 221 -12.58 -29.34 -26.85
C ARG A 221 -13.31 -29.58 -28.18
N GLN A 222 -12.74 -29.08 -29.27
CA GLN A 222 -13.15 -29.43 -30.62
C GLN A 222 -12.31 -30.64 -31.05
N LYS A 223 -12.92 -31.84 -31.10
CA LYS A 223 -12.35 -32.98 -31.82
C LYS A 223 -12.98 -33.01 -33.21
N LEU A 224 -12.18 -32.80 -34.25
CA LEU A 224 -12.52 -33.15 -35.63
C LEU A 224 -11.72 -34.37 -36.07
N LYS A 225 -12.42 -35.18 -36.86
CA LYS A 225 -12.20 -36.60 -37.19
C LYS A 225 -11.08 -36.81 -38.22
N HIS A 226 -10.52 -38.02 -38.24
CA HIS A 226 -10.13 -38.64 -39.51
C HIS A 226 -10.75 -40.02 -39.65
N SER A 227 -11.47 -40.17 -40.76
CA SER A 227 -12.06 -41.38 -41.31
C SER A 227 -11.00 -42.23 -41.97
N HIS A 228 -11.07 -43.54 -41.79
CA HIS A 228 -10.63 -44.49 -42.82
C HIS A 228 -11.84 -45.32 -43.23
N SER A 229 -12.24 -45.17 -44.48
CA SER A 229 -13.13 -46.09 -45.18
C SER A 229 -12.29 -47.26 -45.66
N GLU A 230 -12.67 -48.48 -45.30
CA GLU A 230 -12.30 -49.67 -46.07
C GLU A 230 -13.59 -50.29 -46.60
N LYS A 231 -13.75 -50.18 -47.92
CA LYS A 231 -14.53 -51.12 -48.72
C LYS A 231 -13.71 -52.40 -48.83
N SER A 232 -14.32 -53.57 -48.75
CA SER A 232 -13.99 -54.72 -49.61
C SER A 232 -14.98 -55.87 -49.41
N TYR A 233 -15.58 -56.23 -50.55
CA TYR A 233 -16.11 -57.52 -51.02
C TYR A 233 -17.13 -58.29 -50.16
#